data_AF-A0A3C0ZPP8-F1
#
_entry.id   AF-A0A3C0ZPP8-F1
#
_cell.length_a   1.000
_cell.length_b   1.000
_cell.length_c   1.000
_cell.angle_alpha   90.00
_cell.angle_beta   90.00
_cell.angle_gamma   90.00
#
_symmetry.space_group_name_H-M   'P 1'
#
loop_
_entity.id
_entity.type
_entity.pdbx_description
1 polymer ?
#
loop_
_entity_poly.entity_id
_entity_poly.type
_entity_poly.pdbx_seq_one_letter_code
_entity_poly.pdbx_strand_id
1 'polypeptide(L)'
;MAKSQNPKFYVLYSARHEQCGKRIESPDPKLSSKEALARWCHRKEKTGKLKMRELHCYDCGEDFHPSHIWIGEVDGQVVKAVVPQTKISKFDPKKWPLLPK
;
A
#
# COMPACT_ATOMS: atom_id res chain seq x y z
N MET A 1 27.02 -14.26 -6.86
CA MET A 1 26.00 -13.21 -6.62
C MET A 1 24.73 -13.88 -6.11
N ALA A 2 24.45 -13.79 -4.81
CA ALA A 2 23.28 -14.42 -4.21
C ALA A 2 22.01 -13.64 -4.63
N LYS A 3 21.18 -14.24 -5.48
CA LYS A 3 19.81 -13.76 -5.70
C LYS A 3 19.08 -13.87 -4.36
N SER A 4 18.69 -12.76 -3.74
CA SER A 4 17.77 -12.81 -2.61
C SER A 4 16.46 -13.43 -3.11
N GLN A 5 16.21 -14.69 -2.74
CA GLN A 5 15.14 -15.52 -3.29
C GLN A 5 13.71 -15.12 -2.88
N ASN A 6 13.50 -13.93 -2.29
CA ASN A 6 12.15 -13.48 -1.95
C ASN A 6 11.99 -11.98 -2.23
N PRO A 7 11.22 -11.60 -3.26
CA PRO A 7 10.89 -10.20 -3.48
C PRO A 7 10.17 -9.64 -2.25
N LYS A 8 10.76 -8.60 -1.65
CA LYS A 8 10.12 -7.88 -0.55
C LYS A 8 9.07 -6.98 -1.18
N PHE A 9 7.82 -7.12 -0.76
CA PHE A 9 6.75 -6.20 -1.14
C PHE A 9 6.63 -5.13 -0.07
N TYR A 10 6.10 -3.96 -0.43
CA TYR A 10 5.67 -2.99 0.56
C TYR A 10 4.39 -2.31 0.10
N VAL A 11 3.55 -2.00 1.08
CA VAL A 11 2.42 -1.11 0.92
C VAL A 11 2.76 0.17 1.67
N LEU A 12 2.66 1.31 1.01
CA LEU A 12 2.86 2.63 1.60
C LEU A 12 1.51 3.34 1.64
N TYR A 13 1.10 3.78 2.81
CA TYR A 13 -0.03 4.68 2.97
C TYR A 13 0.49 6.12 2.93
N SER A 14 -0.16 7.00 2.18
CA SER A 14 0.21 8.40 2.17
C SER A 14 -1.00 9.32 2.13
N ALA A 15 -0.89 10.47 2.78
CA ALA A 15 -1.79 11.59 2.61
C ALA A 15 -1.07 12.91 2.91
N ARG A 16 -1.64 13.99 2.37
CA ARG A 16 -1.28 15.34 2.82
C ARG A 16 -2.15 15.66 4.02
N HIS A 17 -1.52 15.99 5.15
CA HIS A 17 -2.23 16.43 6.34
C HIS A 17 -2.75 17.85 6.11
N GLU A 18 -4.05 18.08 6.29
CA GLU A 18 -4.67 19.36 5.92
C GLU A 18 -4.21 20.50 6.82
N GLN A 19 -4.13 20.28 8.13
CA GLN A 19 -3.73 21.33 9.08
C GLN A 19 -2.23 21.67 8.97
N CYS A 20 -1.37 20.65 8.89
CA CYS A 20 0.08 20.87 8.87
C CYS A 20 0.63 21.11 7.46
N GLY A 21 -0.15 20.84 6.41
CA GLY A 21 0.26 20.95 5.01
C GLY A 21 1.34 19.94 4.58
N LYS A 22 1.82 19.08 5.47
CA LYS A 22 2.89 18.12 5.20
C LYS A 22 2.36 16.84 4.54
N ARG A 23 3.15 16.26 3.65
CA ARG A 23 2.92 14.91 3.14
C ARG A 23 3.47 13.91 4.15
N ILE A 24 2.62 13.01 4.61
CA ILE A 24 2.98 11.93 5.53
C ILE A 24 2.86 10.62 4.79
N GLU A 25 3.86 9.78 4.98
CA GLU A 25 3.97 8.48 4.34
C GLU A 25 4.36 7.45 5.39
N SER A 26 3.64 6.33 5.45
CA SER A 26 3.93 5.27 6.41
C SER A 26 3.81 3.90 5.74
N PRO A 27 4.86 3.07 5.77
CA PRO A 27 4.80 1.73 5.24
C PRO A 27 3.99 0.82 6.16
N ASP A 28 3.30 -0.17 5.58
CA ASP A 28 2.65 -1.24 6.31
C ASP A 28 3.64 -2.39 6.55
N PRO A 29 4.19 -2.53 7.77
CA PRO A 29 5.16 -3.60 8.06
C PRO A 29 4.54 -5.00 7.94
N LYS A 30 3.20 -5.11 8.03
CA LYS A 30 2.48 -6.39 7.91
C LYS A 30 2.32 -6.84 6.47
N LEU A 31 2.55 -5.96 5.49
CA LEU A 31 2.42 -6.23 4.05
C LEU A 31 3.79 -6.27 3.38
N SER A 32 4.73 -6.97 4.02
CA SER A 32 6.13 -7.07 3.62
C SER A 32 6.47 -8.28 2.74
N SER A 33 5.51 -9.19 2.51
CA SER A 33 5.66 -10.40 1.68
C SER A 33 4.56 -10.52 0.63
N LYS A 34 4.82 -11.33 -0.41
CA LYS A 34 3.87 -11.61 -1.49
C LYS A 34 2.57 -12.21 -0.96
N GLU A 35 2.68 -13.15 -0.02
CA GLU A 35 1.56 -13.87 0.59
C GLU A 35 0.74 -12.94 1.49
N ALA A 36 1.40 -12.03 2.20
CA ALA A 36 0.72 -11.01 2.99
C ALA A 36 -0.09 -10.06 2.10
N LEU A 37 0.51 -9.59 1.01
CA LEU A 37 -0.14 -8.76 0.02
C LEU A 37 -1.32 -9.48 -0.65
N ALA A 38 -1.13 -10.75 -1.06
CA ALA A 38 -2.18 -11.57 -1.66
C ALA A 38 -3.37 -11.76 -0.71
N ARG A 39 -3.13 -12.08 0.57
CA ARG A 39 -4.20 -12.18 1.59
C ARG A 39 -4.91 -10.86 1.83
N TRP A 40 -4.18 -9.76 1.80
CA TRP A 40 -4.76 -8.43 1.95
C TRP A 40 -5.64 -8.05 0.75
N CYS A 41 -5.20 -8.32 -0.48
CA CYS A 41 -6.01 -8.19 -1.69
C CYS A 41 -7.25 -9.09 -1.66
N HIS A 42 -7.10 -10.35 -1.27
CA HIS A 42 -8.22 -11.30 -1.23
C HIS A 42 -9.29 -10.90 -0.20
N ARG A 43 -8.89 -10.35 0.96
CA ARG A 43 -9.84 -9.79 1.92
C ARG A 43 -10.66 -8.66 1.33
N LYS A 44 -10.07 -7.83 0.49
CA LYS A 44 -10.78 -6.76 -0.20
C LYS A 44 -11.78 -7.30 -1.21
N GLU A 45 -11.41 -8.30 -2.01
CA GLU A 45 -12.34 -8.95 -2.94
C GLU A 45 -13.54 -9.56 -2.21
N LYS A 46 -13.31 -10.20 -1.06
CA LYS A 46 -14.37 -10.85 -0.28
C LYS A 46 -15.29 -9.87 0.46
N THR A 47 -14.75 -8.76 0.95
CA THR A 47 -15.49 -7.85 1.85
C THR A 47 -15.87 -6.52 1.19
N GLY A 48 -15.35 -6.24 0.00
CA GLY A 48 -15.43 -4.93 -0.65
C GLY A 48 -14.64 -3.82 0.06
N LYS A 49 -14.01 -4.10 1.21
CA LYS A 49 -13.33 -3.12 2.05
C LYS A 49 -11.84 -3.45 2.18
N LEU A 50 -11.02 -2.42 2.01
CA LEU A 50 -9.58 -2.49 2.20
C LEU A 50 -9.27 -1.99 3.61
N LYS A 51 -8.71 -2.84 4.49
CA LYS A 51 -8.30 -2.41 5.83
C LYS A 51 -7.00 -1.62 5.69
N MET A 52 -7.12 -0.29 5.70
CA MET A 52 -6.02 0.66 5.67
C MET A 52 -5.58 0.97 7.10
N ARG A 53 -4.30 1.32 7.26
CA ARG A 53 -3.78 1.85 8.52
C ARG A 53 -3.94 3.38 8.50
N GLU A 54 -4.31 3.96 9.63
CA GLU A 54 -4.26 5.41 9.82
C GLU A 54 -2.82 5.92 9.81
N LEU A 55 -2.66 7.15 9.36
CA LEU A 55 -1.41 7.89 9.42
C LEU A 55 -1.45 8.79 10.65
N HIS A 56 -0.31 8.89 11.32
CA HIS A 56 -0.15 9.76 12.47
C HIS A 56 0.71 10.96 12.09
N CYS A 57 0.26 12.17 12.40
CA CYS A 57 1.06 13.38 12.29
C CYS A 57 1.82 13.64 13.59
N TYR A 58 3.14 13.46 13.57
CA TYR A 58 3.98 13.72 14.75
C TYR A 58 4.12 15.21 15.13
N ASP A 59 3.68 16.14 14.27
CA ASP A 59 3.73 17.57 14.56
C ASP A 59 2.50 18.05 15.35
N CYS A 60 1.30 17.66 14.94
CA CYS A 60 0.05 18.05 15.62
C CYS A 60 -0.58 16.95 16.47
N GLY A 61 -0.07 15.71 16.39
CA GLY A 61 -0.57 14.55 17.13
C GLY A 61 -1.85 13.93 16.58
N GLU A 62 -2.34 14.37 15.42
CA GLU A 62 -3.60 13.89 14.84
C GLU A 62 -3.41 12.62 14.01
N ASP A 63 -4.36 11.68 14.17
CA ASP A 63 -4.50 10.49 13.34
C ASP A 63 -5.52 10.75 12.21
N PHE A 64 -5.19 10.32 11.00
CA PHE A 64 -6.05 10.55 9.84
C PHE A 64 -5.95 9.42 8.81
N HIS A 65 -6.97 9.36 7.95
CA HIS A 65 -7.06 8.32 6.94
C HIS A 65 -6.14 8.62 5.74
N PRO A 66 -5.44 7.61 5.20
CA PRO A 66 -4.62 7.81 4.02
C PRO A 66 -5.48 8.04 2.77
N SER A 67 -5.04 8.95 1.91
CA SER A 67 -5.70 9.30 0.65
C SER A 67 -5.11 8.59 -0.55
N HIS A 68 -3.95 7.95 -0.39
CA HIS A 68 -3.30 7.17 -1.45
C HIS A 68 -2.63 5.94 -0.85
N ILE A 69 -2.60 4.88 -1.65
CA ILE A 69 -1.86 3.65 -1.36
C ILE A 69 -0.89 3.39 -2.50
N TRP A 70 0.34 3.10 -2.15
CA TRP A 70 1.38 2.69 -3.08
C TRP A 70 1.74 1.24 -2.81
N ILE A 71 1.83 0.44 -3.86
CA ILE A 71 2.26 -0.96 -3.76
C ILE A 71 3.51 -1.12 -4.61
N GLY A 72 4.61 -1.51 -3.96
CA GLY A 72 5.91 -1.65 -4.58
C GLY A 72 6.54 -3.03 -4.32
N GLU A 73 7.46 -3.40 -5.21
CA GLU A 73 8.32 -4.59 -5.09
C GLU A 73 9.77 -4.10 -5.03
N VAL A 74 10.49 -4.47 -3.98
CA VAL A 74 11.83 -3.94 -3.67
C VAL A 74 12.92 -4.56 -4.55
N ASP A 75 12.66 -5.69 -5.22
CA ASP A 75 13.65 -6.41 -6.02
C ASP A 75 13.88 -5.79 -7.42
N GLY A 76 13.87 -4.45 -7.49
CA GLY A 76 14.09 -3.70 -8.73
C GLY A 76 13.77 -2.20 -8.71
N GLN A 77 13.54 -1.57 -7.55
CA GLN A 77 13.21 -0.13 -7.44
C GLN A 77 11.99 0.34 -8.26
N VAL A 78 11.02 -0.53 -8.58
CA VAL A 78 9.83 -0.12 -9.34
C VAL A 78 8.63 0.02 -8.41
N VAL A 79 8.17 1.25 -8.22
CA VAL A 79 6.82 1.55 -7.70
C VAL A 79 5.84 1.21 -8.81
N LYS A 80 5.10 0.09 -8.67
CA LYS A 80 4.32 -0.46 -9.79
C LYS A 80 2.90 0.07 -9.88
N ALA A 81 2.30 0.59 -8.80
CA ALA A 81 1.16 1.50 -8.95
C ALA A 81 0.88 2.39 -7.73
N VAL A 82 0.19 3.47 -8.06
CA VAL A 82 -0.39 4.46 -7.15
C VAL A 82 -1.90 4.34 -7.25
N VAL A 83 -2.57 4.03 -6.14
CA VAL A 83 -4.03 3.95 -6.10
C VAL A 83 -4.55 5.07 -5.22
N PRO A 84 -5.19 6.11 -5.79
CA PRO A 84 -5.92 7.10 -5.01
C PRO A 84 -7.06 6.44 -4.23
N GLN A 85 -7.34 6.93 -3.02
CA GLN A 85 -8.35 6.39 -2.11
C GLN A 85 -9.73 6.33 -2.77
N THR A 86 -10.08 7.37 -3.53
CA THR A 86 -11.33 7.47 -4.32
C THR A 86 -11.47 6.38 -5.38
N LYS A 87 -10.36 5.75 -5.79
CA LYS A 87 -10.32 4.67 -6.78
C LYS A 87 -10.04 3.29 -6.15
N ILE A 88 -9.85 3.20 -4.83
CA ILE A 88 -9.65 1.93 -4.14
C ILE A 88 -10.84 1.01 -4.37
N SER A 89 -12.09 1.48 -4.29
CA SER A 89 -13.27 0.62 -4.52
C SER A 89 -13.30 -0.02 -5.91
N LYS A 90 -12.68 0.62 -6.91
CA LYS A 90 -12.60 0.17 -8.30
C LYS A 90 -11.31 -0.59 -8.63
N PHE A 91 -10.40 -0.71 -7.66
CA PHE A 91 -9.13 -1.40 -7.86
C PHE A 91 -9.35 -2.93 -7.92
N ASP A 92 -9.05 -3.52 -9.08
CA ASP A 92 -9.12 -4.96 -9.34
C ASP A 92 -7.70 -5.55 -9.35
N PRO A 93 -7.31 -6.34 -8.32
CA PRO A 93 -5.99 -6.94 -8.25
C PRO A 93 -5.71 -7.95 -9.38
N LYS A 94 -6.74 -8.56 -9.99
CA LYS A 94 -6.58 -9.57 -11.05
C LYS A 94 -6.26 -8.97 -12.41
N LYS A 95 -6.60 -7.70 -12.62
CA LYS A 95 -6.22 -6.92 -13.81
C LYS A 95 -4.82 -6.33 -13.70
N TRP A 96 -4.12 -6.63 -12.61
CA TRP A 96 -2.75 -6.17 -12.43
C TRP A 96 -1.76 -7.06 -13.20
N PRO A 97 -0.80 -6.48 -13.94
CA PRO A 97 0.20 -7.22 -14.73
C PRO A 97 1.30 -7.92 -13.88
N LEU A 98 0.99 -8.48 -12.70
CA LEU A 98 1.97 -9.08 -11.76
C LEU A 98 1.80 -10.57 -11.51
N LEU A 99 1.03 -11.25 -12.35
CA LEU A 99 1.15 -12.69 -12.42
C LEU A 99 2.19 -13.02 -13.49
N PRO A 100 3.42 -13.46 -13.13
CA PRO A 100 4.18 -14.24 -14.10
C PRO A 100 3.27 -15.41 -14.53
N LYS A 101 3.18 -15.62 -15.85
CA LYS A 101 2.53 -16.80 -16.44
C LYS A 101 3.15 -18.07 -15.88
#